data_AF-A0A8X6LYJ4-F1
#
_entry.id   AF-A0A8X6LYJ4-F1
#
_cell.length_a   1.000
_cell.length_b   1.000
_cell.length_c   1.000
_cell.angle_alpha   90.00
_cell.angle_beta   90.00
_cell.angle_gamma   90.00
#
_symmetry.space_group_name_H-M   'P 1'
#
loop_
_entity.id
_entity.type
_entity.pdbx_description
1 polymer ?
#
loop_
_entity_poly.entity_id
_entity_poly.type
_entity_poly.pdbx_seq_one_letter_code
_entity_poly.pdbx_strand_id
1 'polypeptide(L)'
;MPKEILVVLNSKRGAVKAQLTRIKDFVNNPDEMEKTKLESKMDTLKSLRIKLSDIRNEYYEVVVNDSDLEPLELEILDLEDDCEYIQLRIKNIITKIDLKNNDVTSCGNSFMNIKLPNIQLP
;
A
#
# COMPACT_ATOMS: atom_id res chain seq x y z
N MET A 1 -34.12 -5.15 -14.40
CA MET A 1 -33.21 -5.83 -13.46
C MET A 1 -31.72 -5.50 -13.64
N PRO A 2 -31.13 -5.34 -14.84
CA PRO A 2 -29.68 -5.04 -14.97
C PRO A 2 -29.26 -3.71 -14.29
N LYS A 3 -30.13 -2.70 -14.34
CA LYS A 3 -29.85 -1.35 -13.81
C LYS A 3 -29.68 -1.30 -12.29
N GLU A 4 -30.42 -2.10 -11.52
CA GLU A 4 -30.30 -2.12 -10.05
C GLU A 4 -28.99 -2.77 -9.61
N ILE A 5 -28.58 -3.84 -10.29
CA ILE A 5 -27.30 -4.51 -10.05
C ILE A 5 -26.14 -3.56 -10.35
N LEU A 6 -26.22 -2.84 -11.47
CA LEU A 6 -25.20 -1.86 -11.84
C LEU A 6 -25.06 -0.71 -10.82
N VAL A 7 -26.17 -0.25 -10.23
CA VAL A 7 -26.14 0.75 -9.15
C VAL A 7 -25.41 0.20 -7.91
N VAL A 8 -25.67 -1.05 -7.54
CA VAL A 8 -24.99 -1.70 -6.41
C VAL A 8 -23.50 -1.85 -6.70
N LEU A 9 -23.11 -2.27 -7.90
CA LEU A 9 -21.70 -2.40 -8.28
C LEU A 9 -20.96 -1.05 -8.26
N ASN A 10 -21.58 0.01 -8.78
CA ASN A 10 -21.03 1.37 -8.72
C ASN A 10 -20.86 1.85 -7.27
N SER A 11 -21.82 1.52 -6.39
CA SER A 11 -21.71 1.83 -4.97
C SER A 11 -20.57 1.08 -4.28
N LYS A 12 -20.43 -0.24 -4.55
CA LYS A 12 -19.31 -1.07 -4.06
C LYS A 12 -17.97 -0.48 -4.52
N ARG A 13 -17.83 -0.12 -5.80
CA ARG A 13 -16.63 0.54 -6.36
C ARG A 13 -16.34 1.87 -5.68
N GLY A 14 -17.36 2.70 -5.50
CA GLY A 14 -17.25 3.97 -4.77
C GLY A 14 -16.73 3.79 -3.34
N ALA A 15 -17.19 2.75 -2.65
CA ALA A 15 -16.73 2.43 -1.29
C ALA A 15 -15.25 1.97 -1.26
N VAL A 16 -14.79 1.26 -2.29
CA VAL A 16 -13.36 0.92 -2.45
C VAL A 16 -12.54 2.18 -2.69
N LYS A 17 -12.95 3.04 -3.63
CA LYS A 17 -12.29 4.32 -3.92
C LYS A 17 -12.16 5.21 -2.68
N ALA A 18 -13.22 5.31 -1.89
CA ALA A 18 -13.22 6.08 -0.64
C ALA A 18 -12.23 5.50 0.39
N GLN A 19 -12.12 4.17 0.49
CA GLN A 19 -11.14 3.54 1.37
C GLN A 19 -9.70 3.76 0.88
N LEU A 20 -9.45 3.63 -0.43
CA LEU A 20 -8.13 3.90 -1.00
C LEU A 20 -7.69 5.34 -0.74
N THR A 21 -8.60 6.30 -0.92
CA THR A 21 -8.33 7.72 -0.62
C THR A 21 -7.88 7.90 0.83
N ARG A 22 -8.60 7.32 1.80
CA ARG A 22 -8.22 7.39 3.22
C ARG A 22 -6.86 6.76 3.52
N ILE A 23 -6.52 5.66 2.86
CA ILE A 23 -5.21 5.02 3.03
C ILE A 23 -4.12 5.91 2.41
N LYS A 24 -4.37 6.48 1.23
CA LYS A 24 -3.46 7.40 0.55
C LYS A 24 -3.16 8.62 1.44
N ASP A 25 -4.19 9.21 2.03
CA ASP A 25 -4.06 10.35 2.95
C ASP A 25 -3.24 9.96 4.19
N PHE A 26 -3.53 8.80 4.79
CA PHE A 26 -2.76 8.26 5.91
C PHE A 26 -1.27 8.10 5.57
N VAL A 27 -0.96 7.54 4.40
CA VAL A 27 0.42 7.30 3.94
C VAL A 27 1.13 8.59 3.52
N ASN A 28 0.40 9.68 3.32
CA ASN A 28 0.98 11.00 3.08
C ASN A 28 1.17 11.80 4.38
N ASN A 29 0.59 11.36 5.50
CA ASN A 29 0.76 12.00 6.80
C ASN A 29 1.95 11.38 7.57
N PRO A 30 3.07 12.11 7.74
CA PRO A 30 4.26 11.58 8.41
C PRO A 30 4.06 11.28 9.90
N ASP A 31 3.10 11.94 10.56
CA ASP A 31 2.89 11.83 12.01
C ASP A 31 2.18 10.52 12.42
N GLU A 32 1.57 9.82 11.46
CA GLU A 32 0.80 8.59 11.71
C GLU A 32 1.55 7.30 11.31
N MET A 33 2.83 7.41 10.95
CA MET A 33 3.67 6.37 10.34
C MET A 33 4.19 5.30 11.34
N GLU A 34 3.31 4.75 12.16
CA GLU A 34 3.62 3.61 13.01
C GLU A 34 3.62 2.31 12.19
N LYS A 35 4.65 1.46 12.38
CA LYS A 35 4.81 0.21 11.60
C LYS A 35 3.58 -0.70 11.66
N THR A 36 3.02 -0.91 12.85
CA THR A 36 1.80 -1.72 13.08
C THR A 36 0.60 -1.20 12.30
N LYS A 37 0.41 0.14 12.26
CA LYS A 37 -0.67 0.78 11.49
C LYS A 37 -0.43 0.63 9.99
N LEU A 38 0.81 0.79 9.53
CA LEU A 38 1.20 0.60 8.13
C LEU A 38 0.97 -0.85 7.66
N GLU A 39 1.29 -1.84 8.48
CA GLU A 39 1.02 -3.25 8.22
C GLU A 39 -0.49 -3.52 8.14
N SER A 40 -1.29 -2.96 9.06
CA SER A 40 -2.75 -3.04 8.99
C SER A 40 -3.34 -2.41 7.72
N LYS A 41 -2.77 -1.28 7.26
CA LYS A 41 -3.15 -0.68 5.96
C LYS A 41 -2.78 -1.59 4.79
N MET A 42 -1.67 -2.30 4.87
CA MET A 42 -1.27 -3.28 3.83
C MET A 42 -2.28 -4.41 3.70
N ASP A 43 -2.77 -4.95 4.82
CA ASP A 43 -3.78 -6.00 4.80
C ASP A 43 -5.13 -5.48 4.29
N THR A 44 -5.46 -4.24 4.63
CA THR A 44 -6.62 -3.55 4.04
C THR A 44 -6.49 -3.44 2.52
N LEU A 45 -5.34 -3.03 1.99
CA LEU A 45 -5.10 -2.94 0.54
C LEU A 45 -5.23 -4.29 -0.17
N LYS A 46 -4.73 -5.39 0.44
CA LYS A 46 -4.92 -6.74 -0.11
C LYS A 46 -6.42 -7.08 -0.23
N SER A 47 -7.20 -6.78 0.81
CA SER A 47 -8.65 -6.99 0.78
C SER A 47 -9.35 -6.13 -0.28
N LEU A 48 -8.94 -4.87 -0.45
CA LEU A 48 -9.49 -3.98 -1.47
C LEU A 48 -9.17 -4.46 -2.89
N ARG A 49 -7.98 -5.00 -3.14
CA ARG A 49 -7.61 -5.57 -4.44
C ARG A 49 -8.47 -6.78 -4.81
N ILE A 50 -8.75 -7.65 -3.84
CA ILE A 50 -9.68 -8.78 -4.05
C ILE A 50 -11.06 -8.25 -4.42
N LYS A 51 -11.58 -7.27 -3.67
CA LYS A 51 -12.89 -6.64 -3.96
C LYS A 51 -12.94 -5.99 -5.34
N LEU A 52 -11.86 -5.36 -5.80
CA LEU A 52 -11.80 -4.80 -7.17
C LEU A 52 -11.90 -5.89 -8.22
N SER A 53 -11.20 -7.01 -8.03
CA SER A 53 -11.32 -8.16 -8.94
C SER A 53 -12.73 -8.75 -8.95
N ASP A 54 -13.37 -8.86 -7.78
CA ASP A 54 -14.76 -9.34 -7.69
C ASP A 54 -15.72 -8.41 -8.42
N ILE A 55 -15.60 -7.09 -8.19
CA ILE A 55 -16.41 -6.06 -8.86
C ILE A 55 -16.20 -6.11 -10.37
N ARG A 56 -14.96 -6.27 -10.84
CA ARG A 56 -14.64 -6.40 -12.27
C ARG A 56 -15.34 -7.61 -12.88
N ASN A 57 -15.23 -8.77 -12.23
CA ASN A 57 -15.90 -9.99 -12.67
C ASN A 57 -17.43 -9.82 -12.71
N GLU A 58 -18.02 -9.20 -11.67
CA GLU A 58 -19.46 -8.92 -11.65
C GLU A 58 -19.88 -7.94 -12.77
N TYR A 59 -19.04 -6.97 -13.16
CA TYR A 59 -19.33 -6.10 -14.32
C TYR A 59 -19.35 -6.87 -15.64
N TYR A 60 -18.39 -7.79 -15.87
CA TYR A 60 -18.37 -8.62 -17.08
C TYR A 60 -19.63 -9.48 -17.24
N GLU A 61 -20.19 -9.97 -16.14
CA GLU A 61 -21.41 -10.80 -16.16
C GLU A 61 -22.69 -9.99 -16.42
N VAL A 62 -22.69 -8.69 -16.09
CA VAL A 62 -23.90 -7.84 -16.07
C VAL A 62 -23.95 -6.88 -17.26
N VAL A 63 -22.81 -6.42 -17.74
CA VAL A 63 -22.70 -5.47 -18.85
C VAL A 63 -22.63 -6.23 -20.17
N VAL A 64 -23.68 -6.12 -20.98
CA VAL A 64 -23.83 -6.88 -22.24
C VAL A 64 -23.17 -6.18 -23.43
N ASN A 65 -22.93 -4.86 -23.33
CA ASN A 65 -22.30 -4.07 -24.39
C ASN A 65 -20.85 -3.74 -24.01
N ASP A 66 -19.89 -4.15 -24.83
CA ASP A 66 -18.47 -3.85 -24.62
C ASP A 66 -18.19 -2.34 -24.52
N SER A 67 -18.94 -1.51 -25.24
CA SER A 67 -18.79 -0.04 -25.18
C SER A 67 -19.15 0.57 -23.83
N ASP A 68 -20.04 -0.08 -23.07
CA ASP A 68 -20.44 0.37 -21.73
C ASP A 68 -19.50 -0.20 -20.65
N LEU A 69 -18.71 -1.23 -21.00
CA LEU A 69 -17.79 -1.94 -20.12
C LEU A 69 -16.39 -1.31 -20.09
N GLU A 70 -15.88 -0.88 -21.24
CA GLU A 70 -14.54 -0.26 -21.37
C GLU A 70 -14.31 0.89 -20.37
N PRO A 71 -15.23 1.86 -20.18
CA PRO A 71 -15.03 2.90 -19.17
C PRO A 71 -14.95 2.36 -17.73
N LEU A 72 -15.68 1.29 -17.43
CA LEU A 72 -15.70 0.67 -16.10
C LEU A 72 -14.39 -0.10 -15.84
N GLU A 73 -13.85 -0.75 -16.86
CA GLU A 73 -12.55 -1.41 -16.80
C GLU A 73 -11.43 -0.40 -16.56
N LEU A 74 -11.42 0.72 -17.29
CA LEU A 74 -10.45 1.79 -17.08
C LEU A 74 -10.51 2.34 -15.66
N GLU A 75 -11.71 2.61 -15.12
CA GLU A 75 -11.85 3.05 -13.73
C GLU A 75 -11.37 2.00 -12.71
N ILE A 76 -11.52 0.70 -12.99
CA ILE A 76 -11.01 -0.35 -12.10
C ILE A 76 -9.49 -0.43 -12.18
N LEU A 77 -8.92 -0.34 -13.39
CA LEU A 77 -7.48 -0.32 -13.61
C LEU A 77 -6.83 0.84 -12.85
N ASP A 78 -7.40 2.04 -12.93
CA ASP A 78 -6.93 3.20 -12.17
C ASP A 78 -6.90 2.93 -10.65
N LEU A 79 -7.91 2.24 -10.12
CA LEU A 79 -7.96 1.87 -8.69
C LEU A 79 -6.97 0.76 -8.33
N GLU A 80 -6.70 -0.18 -9.25
CA GLU A 80 -5.66 -1.20 -9.10
C GLU A 80 -4.25 -0.57 -9.09
N ASP A 81 -4.00 0.40 -9.96
CA ASP A 81 -2.75 1.17 -10.00
C ASP A 81 -2.55 2.01 -8.73
N ASP A 82 -3.61 2.67 -8.24
CA ASP A 82 -3.58 3.36 -6.96
C ASP A 82 -3.27 2.39 -5.80
N CYS A 83 -3.82 1.17 -5.81
CA CYS A 83 -3.51 0.15 -4.81
C CYS A 83 -2.02 -0.22 -4.83
N GLU A 84 -1.45 -0.44 -6.01
CA GLU A 84 -0.04 -0.80 -6.18
C GLU A 84 0.88 0.33 -5.73
N TYR A 85 0.59 1.56 -6.16
CA TYR A 85 1.34 2.75 -5.76
C TYR A 85 1.38 2.91 -4.23
N ILE A 86 0.21 2.82 -3.56
CA ILE A 86 0.13 2.95 -2.11
C ILE A 86 0.89 1.79 -1.43
N GLN A 87 0.77 0.56 -1.94
CA GLN A 87 1.51 -0.58 -1.40
C GLN A 87 3.02 -0.35 -1.46
N LEU A 88 3.56 0.09 -2.60
CA LEU A 88 4.99 0.40 -2.74
C LEU A 88 5.42 1.49 -1.77
N ARG A 89 4.59 2.52 -1.62
CA ARG A 89 4.85 3.61 -0.69
C ARG A 89 4.93 3.14 0.76
N ILE A 90 3.98 2.30 1.20
CA ILE A 90 3.98 1.71 2.55
C ILE A 90 5.23 0.86 2.76
N LYS A 91 5.58 -0.03 1.81
CA LYS A 91 6.79 -0.87 1.90
C LYS A 91 8.04 0.00 2.11
N ASN A 92 8.18 1.06 1.31
CA ASN A 92 9.30 2.00 1.44
C ASN A 92 9.37 2.68 2.81
N ILE A 93 8.21 3.04 3.40
CA ILE A 93 8.17 3.66 4.73
C ILE A 93 8.58 2.65 5.80
N ILE A 94 8.05 1.42 5.76
CA ILE A 94 8.42 0.35 6.70
C ILE A 94 9.93 0.08 6.64
N THR A 95 10.50 -0.03 5.44
CA THR A 95 11.95 -0.20 5.27
C THR A 95 12.75 0.94 5.91
N LYS A 96 12.31 2.19 5.75
CA LYS A 96 12.97 3.35 6.40
C LYS A 96 12.91 3.28 7.92
N ILE A 97 11.77 2.86 8.48
CA ILE A 97 11.61 2.66 9.94
C ILE A 97 12.57 1.58 10.44
N ASP A 98 12.65 0.45 9.75
CA ASP A 98 13.50 -0.66 10.12
C ASP A 98 14.99 -0.27 10.06
N LEU A 99 15.43 0.46 9.03
CA LEU A 99 16.80 0.97 8.94
C LEU A 99 17.14 1.92 10.09
N LYS A 100 16.24 2.85 10.42
CA LYS A 100 16.43 3.79 11.52
C LYS A 100 16.58 3.08 12.87
N ASN A 101 15.78 2.03 13.10
CA ASN A 101 15.86 1.25 14.34
C ASN A 101 17.18 0.46 14.44
N ASN A 102 17.67 -0.08 13.32
CA ASN A 102 18.93 -0.80 13.27
C ASN A 102 20.16 0.11 13.49
N ASP A 103 20.16 1.33 12.95
CA ASP A 103 21.21 2.33 13.20
C ASP A 103 21.30 2.73 14.68
N VAL A 104 20.15 2.90 15.35
CA VAL A 104 20.10 3.21 16.79
C VAL A 104 20.66 2.06 17.64
N THR A 105 20.47 0.80 17.23
CA THR A 105 21.09 -0.34 17.91
C THR A 105 22.59 -0.50 17.61
N SER A 106 23.09 0.00 16.47
CA SER A 106 24.50 -0.06 16.10
C SER A 106 25.35 1.01 16.81
N CYS A 107 24.77 2.16 17.17
CA CYS A 107 25.48 3.24 17.87
C CYS A 107 25.60 3.04 19.40
N GLY A 108 25.13 1.90 19.93
CA GLY A 108 25.08 1.64 21.37
C GLY A 108 26.27 0.87 21.97
N ASN A 109 27.16 0.28 21.16
CA ASN A 109 28.24 -0.54 21.70
C ASN A 109 29.51 -0.46 20.85
N SER A 110 30.65 -0.33 21.54
CA SER A 110 32.04 -0.49 21.10
C SER A 110 32.78 0.70 20.47
N PHE A 111 33.01 1.74 21.28
CA PHE A 111 34.35 2.35 21.31
C PHE A 111 35.29 1.44 22.13
N MET A 112 35.66 0.28 21.58
CA MET A 112 36.81 -0.44 22.12
C MET A 112 38.06 0.36 21.75
N ASN A 113 38.71 0.87 22.78
CA ASN A 113 39.95 1.62 22.72
C ASN A 113 41.05 0.71 22.13
N ILE A 114 41.28 0.76 20.82
CA ILE A 114 42.34 -0.01 20.16
C ILE A 114 43.68 0.60 20.58
N LYS A 115 44.32 0.02 21.60
CA LYS A 115 45.74 0.29 21.86
C LYS A 115 46.56 -0.37 20.75
N LEU A 116 47.18 0.45 19.89
CA LEU A 116 48.17 -0.04 18.94
C LEU A 116 49.38 -0.62 19.68
N PRO A 117 49.92 -1.78 19.26
CA PRO A 117 51.16 -2.30 19.79
C PRO A 117 52.32 -1.39 19.38
N ASN A 118 53.20 -1.11 20.35
CA ASN A 118 54.36 -0.25 20.17
C ASN A 118 55.40 -1.01 19.35
N ILE A 119 55.56 -0.65 18.07
CA ILE A 119 56.55 -1.27 17.18
C ILE A 119 57.84 -0.46 17.33
N GLN A 120 58.89 -1.07 17.89
CA GLN A 120 60.23 -0.47 17.86
C GLN A 120 60.81 -0.67 16.45
N LEU A 121 61.11 0.44 15.78
CA LEU A 121 61.81 0.45 14.50
C LEU A 121 63.33 0.24 14.74
N PRO A 122 64.03 -0.41 13.78
CA PRO A 122 65.45 -0.76 13.90
C PRO A 122 66.39 0.45 13.94
#